data_AF-A0A2G9RYS5-F1
#
_entry.id   AF-A0A2G9RYS5-F1
#
_cell.length_a   1.000
_cell.length_b   1.000
_cell.length_c   1.000
_cell.angle_alpha   90.00
_cell.angle_beta   90.00
_cell.angle_gamma   90.00
#
_symmetry.space_group_name_H-M   'P 1'
#
loop_
_entity.id
_entity.type
_entity.pdbx_description
1 polymer ?
#
loop_
_entity_poly.entity_id
_entity_poly.type
_entity_poly.pdbx_seq_one_letter_code
_entity_poly.pdbx_strand_id
1 'polypeptide(L)'
;MDTMVIIALAVVIVSTLLFMIKSMGTPEKKEPVTLLDPNTKYPLPLIEKQEISHDTKRFRFGLPSSEHILGLPIGQHIYLSAKVNGSLVVRAYTPVSSDEVKGHVDLVVKVYYKNVNPKFPDGGKMSQYLDNLKIGDTIDFRGPNGLLVYKGKGVFAIRPDKKSEPRLKTTKHIGMLAGGTDVSQVQKKTTSQNNQSMQCDFDLNFNAIL
;
A
#
# COMPACT_ATOMS: atom_id res chain seq x y z
N MET A 1 49.71 42.65 8.74
CA MET A 1 48.41 42.11 8.34
C MET A 1 47.55 42.11 9.59
N ASP A 2 46.56 42.99 9.65
CA ASP A 2 45.85 43.26 10.90
C ASP A 2 45.09 42.04 11.38
N THR A 3 45.12 41.77 12.68
CA THR A 3 44.42 40.64 13.31
C THR A 3 42.95 40.57 12.92
N MET A 4 42.32 41.71 12.66
CA MET A 4 40.94 41.83 12.17
C MET A 4 40.74 41.20 10.77
N VAL A 5 41.73 41.32 9.87
CA VAL A 5 41.65 40.74 8.51
C VAL A 5 41.73 39.22 8.57
N ILE A 6 42.55 38.68 9.46
CA ILE A 6 42.71 37.23 9.66
C ILE A 6 41.41 36.62 10.20
N ILE A 7 40.76 37.29 11.16
CA ILE A 7 39.48 36.85 11.73
C ILE A 7 38.37 36.87 10.67
N ALA A 8 38.29 37.92 9.85
CA ALA A 8 37.27 38.03 8.81
C ALA A 8 37.38 36.91 7.76
N LEU A 9 38.60 36.59 7.31
CA LEU A 9 38.83 35.50 6.35
C LEU A 9 38.47 34.13 6.94
N ALA A 10 38.80 33.88 8.22
CA ALA A 10 38.45 32.64 8.88
C ALA A 10 36.92 32.43 8.95
N VAL A 11 36.16 33.48 9.27
CA VAL A 11 34.69 33.41 9.34
C VAL A 11 34.05 33.14 7.97
N VAL A 12 34.58 33.73 6.90
CA VAL A 12 34.10 33.49 5.52
C VAL A 12 34.41 32.05 5.09
N ILE A 13 35.58 31.51 5.41
CA ILE A 13 35.96 30.14 5.06
C ILE A 13 35.08 29.13 5.83
N VAL A 14 34.86 29.36 7.13
CA VAL A 14 34.03 28.48 7.95
C VAL A 14 32.56 28.52 7.50
N SER A 15 32.01 29.70 7.19
CA SER A 15 30.62 29.82 6.73
C SER A 15 30.40 29.18 5.36
N THR A 16 31.32 29.37 4.41
CA THR A 16 31.24 28.73 3.09
C THR A 16 31.41 27.21 3.16
N LEU A 17 32.30 26.71 4.03
CA LEU A 17 32.47 25.28 4.27
C LEU A 17 31.21 24.66 4.90
N LEU A 18 30.61 25.31 5.90
CA LEU A 18 29.35 24.86 6.50
C LEU A 18 28.20 24.87 5.50
N PHE A 19 28.12 25.89 4.64
CA PHE A 19 27.12 25.95 3.58
C PHE A 19 27.31 24.82 2.55
N MET A 20 28.55 24.51 2.18
CA MET A 20 28.87 23.39 1.28
C MET A 20 28.56 22.03 1.91
N ILE A 21 28.86 21.83 3.20
CA ILE A 21 28.49 20.60 3.92
C ILE A 21 26.97 20.45 4.02
N LYS A 22 26.24 21.55 4.26
CA LYS A 22 24.77 21.54 4.27
C LYS A 22 24.16 21.36 2.87
N SER A 23 24.85 21.82 1.83
CA SER A 23 24.46 21.66 0.42
C SER A 23 24.81 20.28 -0.14
N MET A 24 25.79 19.59 0.43
CA MET A 24 26.00 18.15 0.26
C MET A 24 24.90 17.41 1.02
N GLY A 25 23.70 17.40 0.43
CA GLY A 25 22.54 16.68 0.93
C GLY A 25 22.94 15.26 1.35
N THR A 26 22.47 14.84 2.52
CA THR A 26 22.62 13.47 2.98
C THR A 26 22.10 12.53 1.88
N PRO A 27 22.85 11.47 1.50
CA PRO A 27 22.36 10.52 0.52
C PRO A 27 21.03 9.94 1.02
N GLU A 28 19.96 10.12 0.25
CA GLU A 28 18.67 9.49 0.55
C GLU A 28 18.90 7.98 0.63
N LYS A 29 18.83 7.42 1.84
CA LYS A 29 18.82 5.97 2.02
C LYS A 29 17.55 5.46 1.37
N LYS A 30 17.68 4.84 0.19
CA LYS A 30 16.57 4.14 -0.45
C LYS A 30 16.08 3.04 0.50
N GLU A 31 14.81 3.12 0.84
CA GLU A 31 14.15 2.17 1.71
C GLU A 31 14.10 0.80 1.03
N PRO A 32 14.40 -0.30 1.75
CA PRO A 32 14.36 -1.61 1.15
C PRO A 32 12.92 -2.00 0.80
N VAL A 33 12.73 -2.53 -0.40
CA VAL A 33 11.40 -2.85 -0.96
C VAL A 33 11.15 -4.35 -0.90
N THR A 34 9.96 -4.74 -0.43
CA THR A 34 9.58 -6.15 -0.30
C THR A 34 9.19 -6.76 -1.64
N LEU A 35 8.28 -6.12 -2.40
CA LEU A 35 7.75 -6.63 -3.66
C LEU A 35 8.64 -6.27 -4.85
N LEU A 36 9.78 -6.96 -4.98
CA LEU A 36 10.76 -6.71 -6.04
C LEU A 36 10.34 -7.30 -7.40
N ASP A 37 9.77 -8.50 -7.40
CA ASP A 37 9.29 -9.19 -8.61
C ASP A 37 7.79 -9.50 -8.51
N PRO A 38 6.96 -9.02 -9.46
CA PRO A 38 5.52 -9.26 -9.47
C PRO A 38 5.09 -10.72 -9.61
N ASN A 39 6.01 -11.62 -9.98
CA ASN A 39 5.75 -13.05 -10.09
C ASN A 39 6.23 -13.86 -8.88
N THR A 40 7.14 -13.30 -8.08
CA THR A 40 7.69 -13.95 -6.90
C THR A 40 6.69 -13.91 -5.74
N LYS A 41 6.68 -14.98 -4.95
CA LYS A 41 5.86 -15.11 -3.75
C LYS A 41 6.70 -14.76 -2.53
N TYR A 42 6.17 -13.88 -1.69
CA TYR A 42 6.79 -13.41 -0.47
C TYR A 42 5.94 -13.88 0.71
N PRO A 43 6.36 -14.92 1.46
CA PRO A 43 5.61 -15.38 2.63
C PRO A 43 5.78 -14.37 3.76
N LEU A 44 4.70 -13.67 4.13
CA LEU A 44 4.72 -12.68 5.19
C LEU A 44 3.95 -13.18 6.42
N PRO A 45 4.52 -13.07 7.64
CA PRO A 45 3.87 -13.52 8.86
C PRO A 45 2.78 -12.55 9.30
N LEU A 46 1.65 -13.08 9.76
CA LEU A 46 0.65 -12.33 10.48
C LEU A 46 1.20 -11.95 11.86
N ILE A 47 1.39 -10.66 12.13
CA ILE A 47 1.95 -10.19 13.41
C ILE A 47 0.89 -9.59 14.33
N GLU A 48 -0.24 -9.15 13.77
CA GLU A 48 -1.36 -8.61 14.55
C GLU A 48 -2.68 -8.85 13.82
N LYS A 49 -3.73 -9.16 14.58
CA LYS A 49 -5.12 -9.28 14.10
C LYS A 49 -6.03 -8.49 15.02
N GLN A 50 -6.75 -7.52 14.46
CA GLN A 50 -7.67 -6.67 15.20
C GLN A 50 -9.09 -6.82 14.63
N GLU A 51 -10.07 -7.04 15.50
CA GLU A 51 -11.48 -7.01 15.14
C GLU A 51 -11.97 -5.55 15.05
N ILE A 52 -12.54 -5.18 13.91
CA ILE A 52 -13.14 -3.84 13.69
C ILE A 52 -14.66 -3.92 13.87
N SER A 53 -15.27 -4.98 13.34
CA SER A 53 -16.69 -5.31 13.50
C SER A 53 -16.87 -6.83 13.52
N HIS A 54 -18.11 -7.29 13.75
CA HIS A 54 -18.48 -8.71 13.76
C HIS A 54 -17.98 -9.49 12.52
N ASP A 55 -17.86 -8.84 11.37
CA ASP A 55 -17.44 -9.44 10.12
C ASP A 55 -16.26 -8.74 9.46
N THR A 56 -15.62 -7.75 10.11
CA THR A 56 -14.51 -7.00 9.50
C THR A 56 -13.32 -6.97 10.44
N LYS A 57 -12.15 -7.35 9.92
CA LYS A 57 -10.91 -7.43 10.69
C LYS A 57 -9.75 -6.77 9.96
N ARG A 58 -8.84 -6.16 10.71
CA ARG A 58 -7.53 -5.73 10.24
C ARG A 58 -6.51 -6.83 10.47
N PHE A 59 -5.80 -7.20 9.42
CA PHE A 59 -4.70 -8.15 9.43
C PHE A 59 -3.42 -7.39 9.11
N ARG A 60 -2.47 -7.41 10.03
CA ARG A 60 -1.17 -6.78 9.87
C ARG A 60 -0.12 -7.84 9.64
N PHE A 61 0.57 -7.75 8.52
CA PHE A 61 1.65 -8.66 8.16
C PHE A 61 3.00 -7.97 8.29
N GLY A 62 3.96 -8.65 8.89
CA GLY A 62 5.33 -8.15 9.02
C GLY A 62 6.06 -8.20 7.68
N LEU A 63 6.79 -7.13 7.37
CA LEU A 63 7.73 -7.10 6.24
C LEU A 63 9.08 -7.70 6.67
N PRO A 64 10.02 -7.97 5.74
CA PRO A 64 11.29 -8.64 6.06
C PRO A 64 12.14 -7.94 7.13
N SER A 65 12.00 -6.62 7.28
CA SER A 65 12.57 -5.86 8.41
C SER A 65 11.72 -4.64 8.75
N SER A 66 11.96 -4.02 9.92
CA SER A 66 11.29 -2.78 10.35
C SER A 66 11.49 -1.61 9.39
N GLU A 67 12.53 -1.64 8.55
CA GLU A 67 12.86 -0.60 7.59
C GLU A 67 12.24 -0.84 6.21
N HIS A 68 11.71 -2.05 5.96
CA HIS A 68 11.12 -2.36 4.66
C HIS A 68 9.82 -1.61 4.44
N ILE A 69 9.59 -1.25 3.18
CA ILE A 69 8.29 -0.88 2.65
C ILE A 69 7.74 -2.01 1.78
N LEU A 70 6.44 -1.99 1.50
CA LEU A 70 5.83 -3.01 0.66
C LEU A 70 6.27 -2.85 -0.80
N GLY A 71 6.31 -1.60 -1.30
CA GLY A 71 6.59 -1.29 -2.70
C GLY A 71 5.37 -1.44 -3.58
N LEU A 72 4.24 -0.87 -3.15
CA LEU A 72 2.97 -0.97 -3.88
C LEU A 72 2.53 0.40 -4.42
N PRO A 73 2.79 0.67 -5.72
CA PRO A 73 2.35 1.92 -6.35
C PRO A 73 0.86 2.16 -6.18
N ILE A 74 0.49 3.42 -5.95
CA ILE A 74 -0.91 3.81 -5.72
C ILE A 74 -1.74 3.48 -6.96
N GLY A 75 -2.85 2.76 -6.77
CA GLY A 75 -3.70 2.25 -7.85
C GLY A 75 -3.45 0.79 -8.22
N GLN A 76 -2.43 0.16 -7.63
CA GLN A 76 -2.15 -1.26 -7.75
C GLN A 76 -2.56 -2.02 -6.48
N HIS A 77 -2.66 -3.35 -6.61
CA HIS A 77 -3.04 -4.29 -5.57
C HIS A 77 -2.04 -5.46 -5.50
N ILE A 78 -2.17 -6.28 -4.46
CA ILE A 78 -1.42 -7.53 -4.28
C ILE A 78 -2.35 -8.72 -4.46
N TYR A 79 -1.78 -9.89 -4.72
CA TYR A 79 -2.45 -11.18 -4.63
C TYR A 79 -1.99 -11.90 -3.37
N LEU A 80 -2.95 -12.43 -2.62
CA LEU A 80 -2.70 -13.45 -1.62
C LEU A 80 -2.95 -14.82 -2.23
N SER A 81 -2.06 -15.77 -1.95
CA SER A 81 -2.29 -17.17 -2.31
C SER A 81 -2.12 -18.11 -1.12
N ALA A 82 -3.05 -19.05 -0.98
CA ALA A 82 -3.05 -20.06 0.07
C ALA A 82 -3.67 -21.36 -0.43
N LYS A 83 -3.29 -22.48 0.19
CA LYS A 83 -3.99 -23.77 -0.01
C LYS A 83 -5.13 -23.88 1.00
N VAL A 84 -6.35 -23.81 0.52
CA VAL A 84 -7.57 -23.96 1.34
C VAL A 84 -8.21 -25.28 0.96
N ASN A 85 -8.30 -26.23 1.90
CA ASN A 85 -8.86 -27.57 1.68
C ASN A 85 -8.24 -28.28 0.46
N GLY A 86 -6.91 -28.23 0.33
CA GLY A 86 -6.17 -28.84 -0.78
C GLY A 86 -6.19 -28.06 -2.10
N SER A 87 -7.02 -27.03 -2.24
CA SER A 87 -7.12 -26.21 -3.46
C SER A 87 -6.34 -24.90 -3.32
N LEU A 88 -5.59 -24.52 -4.35
CA LEU A 88 -4.94 -23.21 -4.42
C LEU A 88 -6.00 -22.11 -4.63
N VAL A 89 -6.12 -21.20 -3.67
CA VAL A 89 -7.00 -20.03 -3.76
C VAL A 89 -6.12 -18.79 -3.89
N VAL A 90 -6.41 -17.97 -4.89
CA VAL A 90 -5.72 -16.70 -5.14
C VAL A 90 -6.74 -15.57 -5.18
N ARG A 91 -6.53 -14.51 -4.39
CA ARG A 91 -7.44 -13.35 -4.35
C ARG A 91 -6.64 -12.05 -4.31
N ALA A 92 -7.16 -11.04 -4.99
CA ALA A 92 -6.58 -9.70 -4.98
C ALA A 92 -7.02 -8.95 -3.72
N TYR A 93 -6.09 -8.22 -3.11
CA TYR A 93 -6.35 -7.31 -2.00
C TYR A 93 -5.57 -6.02 -2.18
N THR A 94 -6.14 -4.92 -1.71
CA THR A 94 -5.46 -3.62 -1.69
C THR A 94 -5.20 -3.24 -0.26
N PRO A 95 -3.92 -3.22 0.16
CA PRO A 95 -3.56 -2.76 1.48
C PRO A 95 -4.07 -1.35 1.74
N VAL A 96 -4.50 -1.11 2.97
CA VAL A 96 -4.88 0.22 3.45
C VAL A 96 -3.65 1.04 3.85
N SER A 97 -2.51 0.39 4.11
CA SER A 97 -1.23 1.05 4.32
C SER A 97 -0.60 1.55 3.00
N SER A 98 0.16 2.64 3.10
CA SER A 98 1.00 3.19 2.05
C SER A 98 2.48 2.80 2.27
N ASP A 99 3.33 3.08 1.30
CA ASP A 99 4.78 2.90 1.43
C ASP A 99 5.41 3.92 2.40
N GLU A 100 4.65 4.84 3.00
CA GLU A 100 5.12 5.69 4.10
C GLU A 100 5.22 4.91 5.42
N VAL A 101 4.53 3.77 5.50
CA VAL A 101 4.51 2.89 6.67
C VAL A 101 5.56 1.79 6.48
N LYS A 102 6.50 1.70 7.42
CA LYS A 102 7.58 0.73 7.41
C LYS A 102 7.29 -0.49 8.29
N GLY A 103 7.91 -1.60 7.93
CA GLY A 103 7.94 -2.83 8.72
C GLY A 103 6.67 -3.67 8.67
N HIS A 104 5.56 -3.15 8.14
CA HIS A 104 4.33 -3.91 8.04
C HIS A 104 3.41 -3.46 6.91
N VAL A 105 2.45 -4.33 6.59
CA VAL A 105 1.35 -4.05 5.67
C VAL A 105 0.02 -4.40 6.32
N ASP A 106 -0.96 -3.50 6.21
CA ASP A 106 -2.30 -3.68 6.78
C ASP A 106 -3.33 -4.00 5.69
N LEU A 107 -4.06 -5.09 5.88
CA LEU A 107 -5.24 -5.45 5.10
C LEU A 107 -6.48 -5.34 5.97
N VAL A 108 -7.51 -4.64 5.49
CA VAL A 108 -8.84 -4.68 6.10
C VAL A 108 -9.71 -5.59 5.27
N VAL A 109 -10.21 -6.66 5.88
CA VAL A 109 -10.92 -7.72 5.17
C VAL A 109 -12.24 -8.00 5.86
N LYS A 110 -13.30 -8.02 5.06
CA LYS A 110 -14.61 -8.54 5.45
C LYS A 110 -14.59 -10.07 5.38
N VAL A 111 -14.89 -10.73 6.50
CA VAL A 111 -14.96 -12.17 6.65
C VAL A 111 -16.35 -12.64 6.25
N TYR A 112 -16.44 -13.31 5.11
CA TYR A 112 -17.68 -13.95 4.67
C TYR A 112 -17.81 -15.33 5.32
N TYR A 113 -18.48 -15.40 6.47
CA TYR A 113 -18.69 -16.65 7.18
C TYR A 113 -19.67 -17.58 6.45
N LYS A 114 -19.42 -18.89 6.56
CA LYS A 114 -20.36 -19.93 6.11
C LYS A 114 -21.72 -19.80 6.81
N ASN A 115 -22.78 -20.26 6.15
CA ASN A 115 -24.16 -20.32 6.64
C ASN A 115 -24.81 -18.97 7.00
N VAL A 116 -24.23 -17.84 6.57
CA VAL A 116 -24.82 -16.51 6.78
C VAL A 116 -25.67 -16.07 5.58
N ASN A 117 -25.18 -16.28 4.36
CA ASN A 117 -25.90 -15.90 3.14
C ASN A 117 -26.46 -17.16 2.45
N PRO A 118 -27.79 -17.29 2.27
CA PRO A 118 -28.38 -18.46 1.61
C PRO A 118 -27.88 -18.72 0.19
N LYS A 119 -27.48 -17.66 -0.53
CA LYS A 119 -26.91 -17.79 -1.88
C LYS A 119 -25.47 -18.31 -1.87
N PHE A 120 -24.77 -18.19 -0.74
CA PHE A 120 -23.35 -18.53 -0.58
C PHE A 120 -23.12 -19.27 0.74
N PRO A 121 -23.66 -20.50 0.85
CA PRO A 121 -23.65 -21.26 2.09
C PRO A 121 -22.22 -21.56 2.58
N ASP A 122 -21.26 -21.72 1.68
CA ASP A 122 -19.86 -22.02 2.03
C ASP A 122 -19.05 -20.79 2.51
N GLY A 123 -19.60 -19.57 2.34
CA GLY A 123 -18.91 -18.33 2.62
C GLY A 123 -17.67 -18.08 1.74
N GLY A 124 -16.81 -17.17 2.18
CA GLY A 124 -15.60 -16.78 1.45
C GLY A 124 -14.41 -17.65 1.82
N LYS A 125 -13.82 -18.35 0.84
CA LYS A 125 -12.67 -19.26 1.06
C LYS A 125 -11.46 -18.55 1.64
N MET A 126 -10.99 -17.48 0.99
CA MET A 126 -9.79 -16.75 1.42
C MET A 126 -10.05 -15.93 2.68
N SER A 127 -11.22 -15.31 2.81
CA SER A 127 -11.54 -14.49 3.98
C SER A 127 -11.64 -15.33 5.26
N GLN A 128 -12.27 -16.51 5.20
CA GLN A 128 -12.29 -17.45 6.32
C GLN A 128 -10.91 -18.07 6.57
N TYR A 129 -10.09 -18.29 5.54
CA TYR A 129 -8.71 -18.73 5.72
C TYR A 129 -7.89 -17.70 6.52
N LEU A 130 -7.93 -16.43 6.11
CA LEU A 130 -7.28 -15.33 6.85
C LEU A 130 -7.78 -15.24 8.28
N ASP A 131 -9.08 -15.39 8.49
CA ASP A 131 -9.67 -15.33 9.83
C ASP A 131 -9.17 -16.46 10.74
N ASN A 132 -8.87 -17.63 10.19
CA ASN A 132 -8.34 -18.76 10.92
C ASN A 132 -6.81 -18.72 11.14
N LEU A 133 -6.08 -17.81 10.47
CA LEU A 133 -4.63 -17.68 10.68
C LEU A 133 -4.31 -17.31 12.13
N LYS A 134 -3.29 -17.94 12.70
CA LYS A 134 -2.75 -17.58 14.01
C LYS A 134 -1.64 -16.55 13.82
N ILE A 135 -1.37 -15.78 14.87
CA ILE A 135 -0.19 -14.91 14.90
C ILE A 135 1.06 -15.77 14.70
N GLY A 136 1.94 -15.36 13.79
CA GLY A 136 3.12 -16.10 13.34
C GLY A 136 2.90 -16.92 12.07
N ASP A 137 1.66 -17.27 11.72
CA ASP A 137 1.39 -17.98 10.46
C ASP A 137 1.69 -17.07 9.25
N THR A 138 2.13 -17.66 8.15
CA THR A 138 2.51 -16.93 6.94
C THR A 138 1.49 -17.11 5.82
N ILE A 139 1.41 -16.11 4.93
CA ILE A 139 0.68 -16.20 3.67
C ILE A 139 1.51 -15.60 2.53
N ASP A 140 1.41 -16.19 1.34
CA ASP A 140 2.14 -15.73 0.16
C ASP A 140 1.54 -14.41 -0.37
N PHE A 141 2.32 -13.34 -0.33
CA PHE A 141 2.07 -12.09 -1.05
C PHE A 141 2.72 -12.13 -2.42
N ARG A 142 2.02 -11.63 -3.44
CA ARG A 142 2.57 -11.47 -4.79
C ARG A 142 2.08 -10.16 -5.42
N GLY A 143 2.99 -9.38 -5.99
CA GLY A 143 2.68 -8.08 -6.59
C GLY A 143 3.95 -7.27 -6.83
N PRO A 144 3.81 -6.01 -7.27
CA PRO A 144 2.57 -5.27 -7.46
C PRO A 144 1.82 -5.64 -8.76
N ASN A 145 0.49 -5.52 -8.77
CA ASN A 145 -0.35 -5.77 -9.97
C ASN A 145 -1.42 -4.69 -10.17
N GLY A 146 -1.72 -4.39 -11.44
CA GLY A 146 -2.75 -3.42 -11.81
C GLY A 146 -2.33 -2.60 -13.03
N LEU A 147 -3.32 -2.15 -13.79
CA LEU A 147 -3.10 -1.40 -15.03
C LEU A 147 -3.03 0.13 -14.80
N LEU A 148 -3.38 0.59 -13.60
CA LEU A 148 -3.42 2.01 -13.25
C LEU A 148 -2.42 2.31 -12.15
N VAL A 149 -1.60 3.34 -12.36
CA VAL A 149 -0.70 3.90 -11.35
C VAL A 149 -0.95 5.39 -11.25
N TYR A 150 -1.24 5.88 -10.05
CA TYR A 150 -1.26 7.30 -9.75
C TYR A 150 0.16 7.79 -9.46
N LYS A 151 0.62 8.78 -10.22
CA LYS A 151 1.98 9.34 -10.15
C LYS A 151 2.07 10.61 -9.31
N GLY A 152 0.97 11.05 -8.71
CA GLY A 152 0.87 12.32 -8.00
C GLY A 152 0.43 13.47 -8.91
N LYS A 153 0.04 14.60 -8.30
CA LYS A 153 -0.33 15.86 -8.96
C LYS A 153 -1.33 15.70 -10.14
N GLY A 154 -2.31 14.82 -9.97
CA GLY A 154 -3.35 14.56 -10.99
C GLY A 154 -2.90 13.70 -12.18
N VAL A 155 -1.68 13.17 -12.18
CA VAL A 155 -1.13 12.35 -13.27
C VAL A 155 -1.39 10.86 -13.03
N PHE A 156 -1.99 10.21 -14.01
CA PHE A 156 -2.29 8.78 -14.02
C PHE A 156 -1.57 8.09 -15.18
N ALA A 157 -0.86 7.01 -14.90
CA ALA A 157 -0.33 6.10 -15.90
C ALA A 157 -1.30 4.92 -16.05
N ILE A 158 -1.99 4.84 -17.18
CA ILE A 158 -3.02 3.81 -17.44
C ILE A 158 -2.59 2.96 -18.63
N ARG A 159 -2.43 1.66 -18.40
CA ARG A 159 -2.15 0.67 -19.43
C ARG A 159 -3.46 0.12 -20.00
N PRO A 160 -3.62 0.03 -21.34
CA PRO A 160 -4.75 -0.67 -21.96
C PRO A 160 -4.79 -2.16 -21.59
N ASP A 161 -3.62 -2.78 -21.52
CA ASP A 161 -3.43 -4.19 -21.18
C ASP A 161 -2.06 -4.39 -20.52
N LYS A 162 -1.74 -5.60 -20.05
CA LYS A 162 -0.49 -5.86 -19.31
C LYS A 162 0.79 -5.68 -20.15
N LYS A 163 0.70 -5.82 -21.47
CA LYS A 163 1.85 -5.79 -22.41
C LYS A 163 2.07 -4.40 -23.00
N SER A 164 1.01 -3.59 -23.08
CA SER A 164 1.09 -2.23 -23.61
C SER A 164 1.78 -1.25 -22.64
N GLU A 165 2.47 -0.27 -23.22
CA GLU A 165 3.04 0.86 -22.49
C GLU A 165 1.94 1.75 -21.86
N PRO A 166 2.19 2.36 -20.70
CA PRO A 166 1.21 3.19 -20.02
C PRO A 166 0.98 4.51 -20.76
N ARG A 167 -0.30 4.86 -20.92
CA ARG A 167 -0.72 6.18 -21.39
C ARG A 167 -0.85 7.11 -20.20
N LEU A 168 -0.12 8.23 -20.23
CA LEU A 168 -0.23 9.26 -19.20
C LEU A 168 -1.49 10.10 -19.46
N LYS A 169 -2.31 10.26 -18.42
CA LYS A 169 -3.47 11.15 -18.41
C LYS A 169 -3.39 12.06 -17.19
N THR A 170 -3.55 13.35 -17.41
CA THR A 170 -3.60 14.34 -16.33
C THR A 170 -5.02 14.83 -16.19
N THR A 171 -5.55 14.79 -14.97
CA THR A 171 -6.88 15.34 -14.65
C THR A 171 -6.83 16.15 -13.36
N LYS A 172 -7.68 17.16 -13.27
CA LYS A 172 -7.90 17.95 -12.06
C LYS A 172 -8.99 17.36 -11.17
N HIS A 173 -9.92 16.59 -11.75
CA HIS A 173 -11.11 16.09 -11.08
C HIS A 173 -11.21 14.58 -11.33
N ILE A 174 -11.53 13.82 -10.29
CA ILE A 174 -11.64 12.37 -10.36
C ILE A 174 -12.98 11.98 -9.76
N GLY A 175 -13.87 11.42 -10.58
CA GLY A 175 -15.05 10.73 -10.08
C GLY A 175 -14.64 9.34 -9.59
N MET A 176 -15.04 8.98 -8.36
CA MET A 176 -14.84 7.65 -7.81
C MET A 176 -16.19 7.06 -7.44
N LEU A 177 -16.46 5.85 -7.88
CA LEU A 177 -17.63 5.06 -7.50
C LEU A 177 -17.10 3.76 -6.88
N ALA A 178 -17.54 3.44 -5.67
CA ALA A 178 -17.21 2.20 -5.00
C ALA A 178 -18.43 1.65 -4.27
N GLY A 179 -18.49 0.32 -4.14
CA GLY A 179 -19.46 -0.40 -3.32
C GLY A 179 -18.81 -1.67 -2.78
N GLY A 180 -19.26 -2.16 -1.63
CA GLY A 180 -18.69 -3.40 -1.10
C GLY A 180 -17.27 -3.25 -0.57
N THR A 181 -16.46 -4.29 -0.75
CA THR A 181 -15.05 -4.35 -0.32
C THR A 181 -14.13 -3.42 -1.14
N ASP A 182 -14.59 -2.91 -2.29
CA ASP A 182 -13.80 -2.05 -3.17
C ASP A 182 -13.54 -0.64 -2.60
N VAL A 183 -14.16 -0.27 -1.48
CA VAL A 183 -13.92 1.01 -0.77
C VAL A 183 -12.44 1.19 -0.40
N SER A 184 -11.71 0.11 -0.10
CA SER A 184 -10.27 0.18 0.21
C SER A 184 -9.44 0.74 -0.95
N GLN A 185 -9.84 0.50 -2.21
CA GLN A 185 -9.17 1.03 -3.40
C GLN A 185 -9.33 2.56 -3.51
N VAL A 186 -10.53 3.06 -3.16
CA VAL A 186 -10.85 4.49 -3.18
C VAL A 186 -10.09 5.20 -2.07
N GLN A 187 -10.13 4.66 -0.84
CA GLN A 187 -9.47 5.27 0.31
C GLN A 187 -7.98 5.53 0.05
N LYS A 188 -7.26 4.54 -0.52
CA LYS A 188 -5.83 4.68 -0.82
C LYS A 188 -5.54 5.78 -1.84
N LYS A 189 -6.41 5.97 -2.84
CA LYS A 189 -6.27 7.06 -3.82
C LYS A 189 -6.59 8.43 -3.21
N THR A 190 -7.60 8.51 -2.35
CA THR A 190 -8.02 9.75 -1.67
C THR A 190 -6.97 10.23 -0.67
N THR A 191 -6.40 9.34 0.15
CA THR A 191 -5.34 9.70 1.11
C THR A 191 -4.11 10.29 0.41
N SER A 192 -3.76 9.83 -0.79
CA SER A 192 -2.67 10.40 -1.58
C SER A 192 -2.97 11.79 -2.18
N GLN A 193 -4.24 12.24 -2.17
CA GLN A 193 -4.74 13.42 -2.90
C GLN A 193 -5.12 14.60 -2.00
N ASN A 194 -4.76 14.57 -0.71
CA ASN A 194 -5.32 15.44 0.34
C ASN A 194 -5.02 16.97 0.23
N ASN A 195 -4.89 17.52 -0.98
CA ASN A 195 -4.75 18.95 -1.24
C ASN A 195 -5.67 19.51 -2.36
N GLN A 196 -6.68 18.77 -2.84
CA GLN A 196 -7.72 19.33 -3.71
C GLN A 196 -9.11 18.77 -3.34
N SER A 197 -10.06 19.69 -3.16
CA SER A 197 -11.44 19.47 -2.68
C SER A 197 -12.14 18.32 -3.39
N MET A 198 -12.52 17.29 -2.64
CA MET A 198 -13.30 16.15 -3.12
C MET A 198 -14.67 16.14 -2.43
N GLN A 199 -15.74 16.27 -3.21
CA GLN A 199 -17.09 15.92 -2.77
C GLN A 199 -17.19 14.39 -2.84
N CYS A 200 -17.15 13.73 -1.68
CA CYS A 200 -17.33 12.29 -1.57
C CYS A 200 -18.60 12.04 -0.75
N ASP A 201 -19.68 11.60 -1.39
CA ASP A 201 -20.81 11.02 -0.68
C ASP A 201 -20.44 9.56 -0.38
N PHE A 202 -20.09 9.30 0.88
CA PHE A 202 -19.79 7.97 1.39
C PHE A 202 -21.06 7.34 1.95
N ASP A 203 -21.63 6.38 1.22
CA ASP A 203 -22.53 5.40 1.80
C ASP A 203 -21.75 4.08 1.95
N LEU A 204 -21.37 3.75 3.19
CA LEU A 204 -20.66 2.51 3.53
C LEU A 204 -21.62 1.31 3.45
N ASN A 205 -22.08 0.97 2.25
CA ASN A 205 -22.81 -0.27 2.00
C ASN A 205 -21.86 -1.33 1.45
N PHE A 206 -21.31 -2.13 2.37
CA PHE A 206 -20.41 -3.25 2.10
C PHE A 206 -21.14 -4.49 1.53
N ASN A 207 -21.91 -4.34 0.47
CA ASN A 207 -22.59 -5.43 -0.23
C ASN A 207 -22.21 -5.47 -1.71
N ALA A 208 -21.10 -6.14 -2.03
CA ALA A 208 -20.90 -6.93 -3.25
C ALA A 208 -19.45 -7.44 -3.30
N ILE A 209 -19.30 -8.77 -3.29
CA ILE A 209 -18.60 -9.60 -4.28
C ILE A 209 -18.49 -10.98 -3.61
N LEU A 210 -19.09 -11.96 -4.27
CA LEU A 210 -19.13 -13.37 -3.90
C LEU A 210 -18.19 -14.14 -4.81
#